data_AF-X1DEM9-F1
#
_entry.id   AF-X1DEM9-F1
#
_cell.length_a   1.000
_cell.length_b   1.000
_cell.length_c   1.000
_cell.angle_alpha   90.00
_cell.angle_beta   90.00
_cell.angle_gamma   90.00
#
_symmetry.space_group_name_H-M   'P 1'
#
loop_
_entity.id
_entity.type
_entity.pdbx_description
1 polymer ?
#
loop_
_entity_poly.entity_id
_entity_poly.type
_entity_poly.pdbx_seq_one_letter_code
_entity_poly.pdbx_strand_id
1 'polypeptide(L)'
;MRDLNRAFNNFYRGIKSFKRKGFPRFKKKGMHDSFRLTGSIHIFESSVKLPRIGMIRTKERTDVKGSILSATVSREADRWLVSFAVERERKKHKVTESSVIGIDVGINCFAVTSDGTRIESPRPLENALKLLKR
;
A
#
# COMPACT_ATOMS: atom_id res chain seq x y z
N MET A 1 8.93 16.65 -10.01
CA MET A 1 8.40 17.62 -9.00
C MET A 1 7.02 17.27 -8.39
N ARG A 2 6.34 16.17 -8.74
CA ARG A 2 4.95 15.91 -8.27
C ARG A 2 4.80 15.77 -6.75
N ASP A 3 5.72 15.07 -6.09
CA ASP A 3 5.62 14.82 -4.64
C ASP A 3 5.91 16.06 -3.81
N LEU A 4 6.84 16.91 -4.27
CA LEU A 4 7.12 18.22 -3.67
C LEU A 4 5.86 19.11 -3.71
N ASN A 5 5.26 19.24 -4.90
CA ASN A 5 4.04 20.02 -5.09
C ASN A 5 2.90 19.51 -4.19
N ARG A 6 2.73 18.18 -4.11
CA ARG A 6 1.73 17.56 -3.21
C ARG A 6 2.00 17.90 -1.74
N ALA A 7 3.26 17.85 -1.29
CA ALA A 7 3.62 18.16 0.08
C ALA A 7 3.29 19.62 0.44
N PHE A 8 3.65 20.58 -0.41
CA PHE A 8 3.32 21.99 -0.21
C PHE A 8 1.81 22.26 -0.28
N ASN A 9 1.10 21.68 -1.24
CA ASN A 9 -0.37 21.82 -1.32
C ASN A 9 -1.05 21.28 -0.05
N ASN A 10 -0.57 20.15 0.47
CA ASN A 10 -1.07 19.60 1.74
C ASN A 10 -0.77 20.51 2.94
N PHE A 11 0.42 21.13 2.97
CA PHE A 11 0.80 22.09 4.01
C PHE A 11 -0.12 23.31 4.01
N TYR A 12 -0.26 23.99 2.86
CA TYR A 12 -1.13 25.17 2.74
C TYR A 12 -2.60 24.85 3.01
N ARG A 13 -3.11 23.70 2.53
CA ARG A 13 -4.47 23.25 2.88
C ARG A 13 -4.62 22.99 4.38
N GLY A 14 -3.59 22.44 5.02
CA GLY A 14 -3.56 22.25 6.48
C GLY A 14 -3.69 23.57 7.24
N ILE A 15 -2.93 24.58 6.83
CA ILE A 15 -3.02 25.95 7.39
C ILE A 15 -4.45 26.49 7.25
N LYS A 16 -5.03 26.41 6.03
CA LYS A 16 -6.39 26.92 5.76
C LYS A 16 -7.47 26.22 6.60
N SER A 17 -7.28 24.95 6.93
CA SER A 17 -8.22 24.16 7.74
C SER A 17 -7.90 24.15 9.24
N PHE A 18 -7.05 25.07 9.73
CA PHE A 18 -6.61 25.14 11.12
C PHE A 18 -6.02 23.83 11.68
N LYS A 19 -5.50 22.96 10.81
CA LYS A 19 -4.83 21.71 11.18
C LYS A 19 -3.33 21.95 11.25
N ARG A 20 -2.69 21.58 12.36
CA ARG A 20 -1.23 21.61 12.49
C ARG A 20 -0.60 20.62 11.49
N LYS A 21 -0.09 21.14 10.39
CA LYS A 21 0.79 20.42 9.45
C LYS A 21 2.16 21.09 9.49
N GLY A 22 3.18 20.30 9.82
CA GLY A 22 4.57 20.77 9.77
C GLY A 22 4.97 21.14 8.33
N PHE A 23 5.90 22.09 8.20
CA PHE A 23 6.45 22.49 6.92
C PHE A 23 7.07 21.28 6.18
N PRO A 24 6.91 21.14 4.85
CA PRO A 24 7.53 20.05 4.09
C PRO A 24 9.05 20.02 4.29
N ARG A 25 9.59 18.84 4.61
CA ARG A 25 11.02 18.65 4.83
C ARG A 25 11.62 17.87 3.66
N PHE A 26 12.86 18.22 3.30
CA PHE A 26 13.62 17.42 2.34
C PHE A 26 13.89 16.02 2.89
N LYS A 27 13.93 15.04 1.98
CA LYS A 27 14.37 13.68 2.30
C LYS A 27 15.85 13.69 2.67
N LYS A 28 16.23 12.83 3.62
CA LYS A 28 17.62 12.60 4.01
C LYS A 28 18.08 11.26 3.44
N LYS A 29 19.29 11.21 2.89
CA LYS A 29 19.90 9.96 2.41
C LYS A 29 20.06 8.98 3.56
N GLY A 30 19.73 7.71 3.34
CA GLY A 30 19.78 6.66 4.36
C GLY A 30 18.58 6.63 5.31
N MET A 31 17.63 7.57 5.16
CA MET A 31 16.39 7.58 5.93
C MET A 31 15.19 7.56 4.98
N HIS A 32 14.48 6.43 4.94
CA HIS A 32 13.31 6.23 4.07
C HIS A 32 13.61 6.49 2.58
N ASP A 33 14.76 6.01 2.11
CA ASP A 33 15.20 6.16 0.71
C ASP A 33 14.11 5.64 -0.23
N SER A 34 13.55 6.54 -1.02
CA SER A 34 12.43 6.22 -1.89
C SER A 34 12.25 7.25 -3.00
N PHE A 35 11.86 6.77 -4.18
CA PHE A 35 11.55 7.63 -5.33
C PHE A 35 10.43 7.03 -6.18
N ARG A 36 9.61 7.93 -6.73
CA ARG A 36 8.48 7.56 -7.58
C ARG A 36 8.83 7.83 -9.05
N LEU A 37 8.56 6.83 -9.88
CA LEU A 37 8.69 6.88 -11.33
C LEU A 37 7.31 6.84 -11.98
N THR A 38 7.15 7.61 -13.05
CA THR A 38 5.96 7.65 -13.90
C THR A 38 6.40 7.55 -15.36
N GLY A 39 5.53 7.07 -16.24
CA GLY A 39 5.83 6.89 -17.67
C GLY A 39 5.96 5.42 -18.04
N SER A 40 6.92 5.10 -18.91
CA SER A 40 7.10 3.77 -19.49
C SER A 40 7.56 2.73 -18.46
N ILE A 41 6.60 2.08 -17.80
CA ILE A 41 6.81 1.01 -16.83
C ILE A 41 6.21 -0.27 -17.41
N HIS A 42 7.01 -1.33 -17.50
CA HIS A 42 6.56 -2.64 -17.95
C HIS A 42 6.85 -3.68 -16.88
N ILE A 43 5.92 -4.60 -16.67
CA ILE A 43 6.03 -5.67 -15.70
C ILE A 43 6.08 -6.99 -16.48
N PHE A 44 7.02 -7.84 -16.10
CA PHE A 44 7.17 -9.21 -16.57
C PHE A 44 7.09 -10.15 -15.37
N GLU A 45 7.04 -11.46 -15.61
CA GLU A 45 6.84 -12.47 -14.57
C GLU A 45 7.85 -12.39 -13.41
N SER A 46 9.12 -12.15 -13.71
CA SER A 46 10.21 -12.09 -12.73
C SER A 46 11.13 -10.88 -12.94
N SER A 47 10.63 -9.86 -13.64
CA SER A 47 11.39 -8.62 -13.87
C SER A 47 10.47 -7.44 -14.13
N VAL A 48 11.01 -6.24 -13.94
CA VAL A 48 10.30 -4.97 -14.18
C VAL A 48 11.21 -4.06 -14.98
N LYS A 49 10.67 -3.39 -16.01
CA LYS A 49 11.38 -2.35 -16.74
C LYS A 49 10.93 -1.00 -16.25
N LEU A 50 11.84 -0.26 -15.63
CA LEU A 50 11.59 1.07 -15.09
C LEU A 50 12.18 2.16 -15.99
N PRO A 51 11.54 3.34 -16.09
CA PRO A 51 12.10 4.48 -16.80
C PRO A 51 13.51 4.81 -16.28
N ARG A 52 14.46 5.04 -17.18
CA ARG A 52 15.87 5.41 -16.90
C ARG A 52 16.73 4.34 -16.22
N ILE A 53 16.15 3.40 -15.47
CA ILE A 53 16.89 2.34 -14.78
C ILE A 53 17.02 1.10 -15.68
N GLY A 54 16.04 0.85 -16.55
CA GLY A 54 16.03 -0.33 -17.41
C GLY A 54 15.38 -1.54 -16.74
N MET A 55 15.73 -2.73 -17.20
CA MET A 55 15.15 -4.00 -16.74
C MET A 55 15.84 -4.52 -15.48
N ILE A 56 15.06 -4.84 -14.46
CA ILE A 56 15.53 -5.30 -13.15
C ILE A 56 14.82 -6.60 -12.81
N ARG A 57 15.57 -7.62 -12.39
CA ARG A 57 14.99 -8.88 -11.93
C ARG A 57 14.37 -8.70 -10.55
N THR A 58 13.15 -9.18 -10.37
CA THR A 58 12.45 -9.22 -9.07
C THR A 58 12.65 -10.58 -8.42
N LYS A 59 12.68 -10.61 -7.08
CA LYS A 59 12.75 -11.86 -6.31
C LYS A 59 11.41 -12.60 -6.33
N GLU A 60 10.32 -11.84 -6.25
CA GLU A 60 8.96 -12.35 -6.23
C GLU A 60 8.33 -12.23 -7.61
N ARG A 61 7.43 -13.17 -7.91
CA ARG A 61 6.65 -13.15 -9.15
C ARG A 61 5.81 -11.87 -9.19
N THR A 62 5.94 -11.10 -10.26
CA THR A 62 5.25 -9.82 -10.42
C THR A 62 4.10 -10.00 -11.41
N ASP A 63 2.93 -10.42 -10.92
CA ASP A 63 1.69 -10.51 -11.72
C ASP A 63 0.74 -9.36 -11.33
N VAL A 64 0.70 -8.32 -12.15
CA VAL A 64 -0.08 -7.12 -11.90
C VAL A 64 -1.04 -6.90 -13.07
N LYS A 65 -2.34 -6.85 -12.76
CA LYS A 65 -3.41 -6.66 -13.75
C LYS A 65 -3.96 -5.23 -13.68
N GLY A 66 -3.99 -4.56 -14.82
CA GLY A 66 -4.52 -3.21 -14.98
C GLY A 66 -3.48 -2.23 -15.55
N SER A 67 -3.88 -0.96 -15.63
CA SER A 67 -3.04 0.13 -16.16
C SER A 67 -2.09 0.64 -15.10
N ILE A 68 -0.78 0.58 -15.35
CA ILE A 68 0.22 1.03 -14.39
C ILE A 68 0.34 2.56 -14.43
N LEU A 69 0.04 3.22 -13.32
CA LEU A 69 0.11 4.68 -13.19
C LEU A 69 1.50 5.16 -12.74
N SER A 70 2.15 4.39 -11.85
CA SER A 70 3.48 4.72 -11.32
C SER A 70 4.12 3.54 -10.61
N ALA A 71 5.45 3.55 -10.52
CA ALA A 71 6.21 2.65 -9.66
C ALA A 71 6.90 3.46 -8.56
N THR A 72 6.93 2.96 -7.34
CA THR A 72 7.71 3.54 -6.25
C THR A 72 8.77 2.53 -5.83
N VAL A 73 10.03 2.93 -5.93
CA VAL A 73 11.17 2.15 -5.44
C VAL A 73 11.52 2.67 -4.07
N SER A 74 11.65 1.78 -3.08
CA SER A 74 11.96 2.12 -1.69
C SER A 74 12.97 1.14 -1.09
N ARG A 75 13.72 1.59 -0.09
CA ARG A 75 14.65 0.75 0.67
C ARG A 75 14.14 0.53 2.10
N GLU A 76 14.08 -0.74 2.51
CA GLU A 76 13.71 -1.17 3.85
C GLU A 76 14.58 -2.35 4.28
N ALA A 77 15.17 -2.31 5.49
CA ALA A 77 16.03 -3.37 6.03
C ALA A 77 17.03 -3.93 4.99
N ASP A 78 17.78 -3.04 4.33
CA ASP A 78 18.76 -3.33 3.27
C ASP A 78 18.23 -3.99 2.00
N ARG A 79 16.91 -4.01 1.80
CA ARG A 79 16.26 -4.52 0.60
C ARG A 79 15.64 -3.38 -0.19
N TRP A 80 15.74 -3.48 -1.52
CA TRP A 80 15.01 -2.61 -2.43
C TRP A 80 13.70 -3.28 -2.82
N LEU A 81 12.60 -2.55 -2.63
CA LEU A 81 11.26 -2.96 -3.00
C LEU A 81 10.73 -2.06 -4.11
N VAL A 82 9.87 -2.61 -4.96
CA VAL A 82 9.13 -1.86 -5.98
C VAL A 82 7.64 -2.09 -5.77
N SER A 83 6.88 -1.01 -5.66
CA SER A 83 5.41 -1.03 -5.57
C SER A 83 4.80 -0.33 -6.76
N PHE A 84 3.65 -0.82 -7.23
CA PHE A 84 2.95 -0.29 -8.40
C PHE A 84 1.61 0.30 -7.99
N ALA A 85 1.36 1.54 -8.42
CA ALA A 85 0.01 2.10 -8.41
C ALA A 85 -0.67 1.72 -9.72
N VAL A 86 -1.79 1.01 -9.64
CA VAL A 86 -2.45 0.37 -10.78
C VAL A 86 -3.90 0.77 -10.78
N GLU A 87 -4.37 1.23 -11.93
CA GLU A 87 -5.77 1.46 -12.19
C GLU A 87 -6.39 0.20 -12.80
N ARG A 88 -7.49 -0.27 -12.22
CA ARG A 88 -8.21 -1.44 -12.70
C ARG A 88 -9.71 -1.21 -12.54
N GLU A 89 -10.47 -1.64 -13.53
CA GLU A 89 -11.93 -1.66 -13.41
C GLU A 89 -12.35 -2.62 -12.29
N ARG A 90 -13.11 -2.09 -11.34
CA ARG A 90 -13.73 -2.88 -10.27
C ARG A 90 -15.06 -3.42 -10.79
N LYS A 91 -15.22 -4.75 -10.80
CA LYS A 91 -16.51 -5.37 -11.08
C LYS A 91 -17.54 -4.82 -10.07
N LYS A 92 -18.56 -4.14 -10.56
CA LYS A 92 -19.69 -3.71 -9.74
C LYS A 92 -20.56 -4.92 -9.46
N HIS A 93 -20.76 -5.22 -8.18
CA HIS A 93 -21.74 -6.21 -7.76
C HIS A 93 -23.12 -5.54 -7.73
N LYS A 94 -24.18 -6.25 -8.16
CA LYS A 94 -25.55 -5.79 -7.96
C LYS A 94 -25.82 -5.83 -6.45
N VAL A 95 -26.12 -4.68 -5.87
CA VAL A 95 -26.54 -4.57 -4.46
C VAL A 95 -28.05 -4.72 -4.44
N THR A 96 -28.57 -5.73 -3.74
CA THR A 96 -29.99 -5.85 -3.40
C THR A 96 -30.23 -5.29 -2.00
N GLU A 97 -31.42 -4.80 -1.68
CA GLU A 97 -31.72 -4.22 -0.35
C GLU A 97 -31.50 -5.24 0.80
N SER A 98 -31.62 -6.54 0.50
CA SER A 98 -31.29 -7.65 1.41
C SER A 98 -29.79 -7.89 1.65
N SER A 99 -28.89 -7.11 1.05
CA SER A 99 -27.43 -7.32 1.11
C SER A 99 -26.69 -6.39 2.08
N VAL A 100 -27.43 -5.61 2.88
CA VAL A 100 -26.83 -4.76 3.91
C VAL A 100 -26.53 -5.59 5.16
N ILE A 101 -25.26 -5.60 5.57
CA ILE A 101 -24.82 -6.29 6.78
C ILE A 101 -24.02 -5.33 7.65
N GLY A 102 -24.33 -5.29 8.94
CA GLY A 102 -23.51 -4.59 9.93
C GLY A 102 -22.25 -5.41 10.22
N ILE A 103 -21.09 -4.76 10.30
CA ILE A 103 -19.82 -5.41 10.67
C ILE A 103 -19.28 -4.71 11.90
N ASP A 104 -19.14 -5.44 13.00
CA ASP A 104 -18.41 -5.02 14.20
C ASP A 104 -17.02 -5.66 14.19
N VAL A 105 -15.97 -4.87 14.42
CA VAL A 105 -14.57 -5.34 14.39
C VAL A 105 -13.97 -5.28 15.79
N GLY A 106 -13.30 -6.36 16.19
CA GLY A 106 -12.83 -6.52 17.56
C GLY A 106 -11.47 -7.21 17.69
N ILE A 107 -10.97 -7.23 18.93
CA ILE A 107 -9.72 -7.93 19.28
C ILE A 107 -9.99 -9.43 19.48
N ASN A 108 -11.10 -9.78 20.15
CA ASN A 108 -11.47 -11.18 20.41
C ASN A 108 -11.95 -11.91 19.16
N CYS A 109 -12.71 -11.22 18.29
CA CYS A 109 -13.12 -11.67 16.98
C CYS A 109 -12.79 -10.57 15.97
N PHE A 110 -12.16 -10.93 14.87
CA PHE A 110 -11.72 -9.99 13.85
C PHE A 110 -12.91 -9.20 13.29
N ALA A 111 -13.98 -9.92 12.98
CA ALA A 111 -15.24 -9.33 12.54
C ALA A 111 -16.43 -10.20 12.98
N VAL A 112 -17.49 -9.56 13.45
CA VAL A 112 -18.80 -10.17 13.68
C VAL A 112 -19.81 -9.44 12.81
N THR A 113 -20.61 -10.19 12.07
CA THR A 113 -21.64 -9.64 11.20
C THR A 113 -23.01 -9.70 11.86
N SER A 114 -23.94 -8.83 11.44
CA SER A 114 -25.30 -8.78 11.99
C SER A 114 -26.14 -10.04 11.74
N ASP A 115 -25.72 -10.93 10.84
CA ASP A 115 -26.31 -12.26 10.62
C ASP A 115 -25.75 -13.34 11.57
N GLY A 116 -24.83 -12.97 12.47
CA GLY A 116 -24.21 -13.87 13.43
C GLY A 116 -22.92 -14.55 12.95
N THR A 117 -22.47 -14.33 11.71
CA THR A 117 -21.18 -14.86 11.24
C THR A 117 -20.03 -14.24 12.04
N ARG A 118 -19.09 -15.09 12.47
CA ARG A 118 -17.90 -14.68 13.23
C ARG A 118 -16.63 -15.06 12.48
N ILE A 119 -15.75 -14.10 12.29
CA ILE A 119 -14.41 -14.29 11.76
C ILE A 119 -13.44 -14.18 12.94
N GLU A 120 -12.72 -15.27 13.22
CA GLU A 120 -11.77 -15.30 14.34
C GLU A 120 -10.58 -14.37 14.12
N SER A 121 -10.08 -13.80 15.22
CA SER A 121 -8.86 -13.00 15.18
C SER A 121 -7.63 -13.86 14.96
N PRO A 122 -6.68 -13.43 14.11
CA PRO A 122 -5.37 -14.06 14.06
C PRO A 122 -4.70 -13.93 15.44
N ARG A 123 -4.06 -14.99 15.92
CA ARG A 123 -3.32 -15.02 17.20
C ARG A 123 -1.81 -15.06 16.98
N PRO A 124 -1.19 -14.01 16.40
CA PRO A 124 0.20 -14.05 15.98
C PRO A 124 1.17 -14.23 17.16
N LEU A 125 0.89 -13.61 18.33
CA LEU A 125 1.71 -13.77 19.53
C LEU A 125 1.73 -15.22 20.02
N GLU A 126 0.57 -15.84 20.12
CA GLU A 126 0.45 -17.25 20.55
C GLU A 126 1.21 -18.17 19.60
N ASN A 127 1.09 -17.94 18.29
CA ASN A 127 1.81 -18.70 17.27
C ASN A 127 3.33 -18.48 17.33
N ALA A 128 3.79 -17.24 17.54
CA ALA A 128 5.21 -16.94 17.69
C ALA A 128 5.80 -17.60 18.96
N LEU A 129 5.08 -17.57 20.08
CA LEU A 129 5.49 -18.24 21.32
C LEU A 129 5.62 -19.76 21.16
N LYS A 130 4.75 -20.40 20.34
CA LYS A 130 4.88 -21.83 20.01
C LYS A 130 6.17 -22.14 19.24
N LEU A 131 6.62 -21.23 18.37
CA LEU A 131 7.87 -21.39 17.61
C LEU A 131 9.13 -21.25 18.49
N LEU A 132 9.05 -20.46 19.56
CA LEU A 132 10.15 -20.21 20.50
C LEU A 132 10.30 -21.28 21.59
N LYS A 133 9.29 -22.12 21.81
CA LYS A 133 9.34 -23.25 22.77
C LYS A 133 10.05 -24.49 22.23
N ARG A 134 10.86 -24.33 21.18
CA ARG A 134 11.71 -25.39 20.62
C ARG A 134 13.06 -25.43 21.33
#